data_AF-C6TCS0-F1
#
_entry.id   AF-C6TCS0-F1
#
_cell.length_a   1.000
_cell.length_b   1.000
_cell.length_c   1.000
_cell.angle_alpha   90.00
_cell.angle_beta   90.00
_cell.angle_gamma   90.00
#
_symmetry.space_group_name_H-M   'P 1'
#
loop_
_entity.id
_entity.type
_entity.pdbx_description
1 polymer ?
#
loop_
_entity_poly.entity_id
_entity_poly.type
_entity_poly.pdbx_seq_one_letter_code
_entity_poly.pdbx_strand_id
1 'polypeptide(L)'
;MKLKVYADRMSQPSRAILIFYKVNGIDFEDVKVDLSQHHQLSPQFRVINPLMKVPAVVDGRFKLFESTGRGKTFDMRNDRERTTGCGGGSGSGKDKIDSLSRLLTRILRHMASELNLNMRSDGYVKVNDLLKLNLKTFANIPLRSHTIDHIREAVRKDNKQRFSLLEENGELLIRANQGHTVKVVETESLLKPILSAKEFPVCLHGTYRKNLESILGSGLKRMKRLHVHFSCGLPTDGEVISGMRQDVNVLIFLDVRKALEESIKLYISDNKVILTEGFDGVVPPKYFERIESWPSRQPISF
;
A
#
# COMPACT_ATOMS: atom_id res chain seq x y z
N MET A 1 -8.95 -24.56 29.29
CA MET A 1 -9.64 -24.70 27.98
C MET A 1 -8.60 -25.18 26.99
N LYS A 2 -8.97 -26.11 26.09
CA LYS A 2 -8.05 -26.63 25.08
C LYS A 2 -8.11 -25.76 23.83
N LEU A 3 -6.95 -25.43 23.25
CA LEU A 3 -6.81 -24.68 22.00
C LEU A 3 -7.57 -25.40 20.88
N LYS A 4 -8.48 -24.74 20.17
CA LYS A 4 -9.24 -25.33 19.06
C LYS A 4 -8.78 -24.75 17.73
N VAL A 5 -8.53 -25.59 16.75
CA VAL A 5 -8.13 -25.20 15.39
C VAL A 5 -9.20 -25.66 14.43
N TYR A 6 -9.97 -24.72 13.91
CA TYR A 6 -10.98 -24.97 12.90
C TYR A 6 -10.34 -24.93 11.51
N ALA A 7 -10.29 -26.07 10.83
CA ALA A 7 -9.47 -26.24 9.64
C ALA A 7 -10.09 -27.22 8.63
N ASP A 8 -9.70 -27.06 7.36
CA ASP A 8 -9.88 -28.09 6.33
C ASP A 8 -8.50 -28.49 5.79
N ARG A 9 -8.20 -29.79 5.74
CA ARG A 9 -6.91 -30.29 5.23
C ARG A 9 -6.74 -30.07 3.72
N MET A 10 -7.81 -29.79 2.98
CA MET A 10 -7.74 -29.37 1.58
C MET A 10 -7.22 -27.93 1.44
N SER A 11 -7.38 -27.09 2.46
CA SER A 11 -6.90 -25.71 2.49
C SER A 11 -5.41 -25.63 2.81
N GLN A 12 -4.62 -25.02 1.92
CA GLN A 12 -3.19 -24.81 2.11
C GLN A 12 -2.82 -24.06 3.41
N PRO A 13 -3.44 -22.91 3.76
CA PRO A 13 -3.13 -22.23 5.03
C PRO A 13 -3.54 -23.05 6.26
N SER A 14 -4.62 -23.83 6.17
CA SER A 14 -5.00 -24.75 7.25
C SER A 14 -3.96 -25.84 7.48
N ARG A 15 -3.42 -26.43 6.40
CA ARG A 15 -2.30 -27.39 6.53
C ARG A 15 -1.08 -26.76 7.19
N ALA A 16 -0.74 -25.53 6.84
CA ALA A 16 0.41 -24.83 7.43
C ALA A 16 0.28 -24.66 8.95
N ILE A 17 -0.88 -24.21 9.44
CA ILE A 17 -1.14 -24.06 10.88
C ILE A 17 -1.15 -25.40 11.62
N LEU A 18 -1.81 -26.42 11.04
CA LEU A 18 -1.85 -27.77 11.64
C LEU A 18 -0.44 -28.38 11.74
N ILE A 19 0.41 -28.21 10.72
CA ILE A 19 1.80 -28.67 10.73
C ILE A 19 2.60 -27.88 11.78
N PHE A 20 2.46 -26.56 11.81
CA PHE A 20 3.14 -25.70 12.76
C PHE A 20 2.89 -26.15 14.20
N TYR A 21 1.62 -26.35 14.59
CA TYR A 21 1.33 -26.77 15.96
C TYR A 21 1.85 -28.17 16.29
N LYS A 22 1.75 -29.12 15.35
CA LYS A 22 2.29 -30.48 15.55
C LYS A 22 3.81 -30.50 15.71
N VAL A 23 4.54 -29.78 14.84
CA VAL A 23 6.01 -29.73 14.87
C VAL A 23 6.53 -29.06 16.14
N ASN A 24 5.79 -28.07 16.66
CA ASN A 24 6.15 -27.38 17.88
C ASN A 24 5.60 -28.04 19.17
N GLY A 25 4.97 -29.22 19.08
CA GLY A 25 4.44 -29.93 20.25
C GLY A 25 3.31 -29.19 20.98
N ILE A 26 2.59 -28.30 20.29
CA ILE A 26 1.49 -27.53 20.87
C ILE A 26 0.24 -28.43 20.86
N ASP A 27 -0.39 -28.64 22.01
CA ASP A 27 -1.62 -29.45 22.11
C ASP A 27 -2.83 -28.64 21.65
N PHE A 28 -3.61 -29.21 20.73
CA PHE A 28 -4.82 -28.58 20.18
C PHE A 28 -5.88 -29.62 19.77
N GLU A 29 -7.12 -29.16 19.70
CA GLU A 29 -8.26 -29.89 19.14
C GLU A 29 -8.44 -29.51 17.66
N ASP A 30 -8.25 -30.45 16.75
CA ASP A 30 -8.47 -30.30 15.30
C ASP A 30 -9.98 -30.41 15.00
N VAL A 31 -10.64 -29.28 14.73
CA VAL A 31 -12.08 -29.22 14.41
C VAL A 31 -12.25 -29.11 12.90
N LYS A 32 -12.73 -30.18 12.27
CA LYS A 32 -12.92 -30.22 10.81
C LYS A 32 -14.03 -29.26 10.36
N VAL A 33 -13.71 -28.36 9.44
CA VAL A 33 -14.67 -27.51 8.72
C VAL A 33 -14.63 -27.90 7.25
N ASP A 34 -15.61 -28.68 6.80
CA ASP A 34 -15.63 -29.20 5.43
C ASP A 34 -15.99 -28.10 4.41
N LEU A 35 -15.00 -27.69 3.62
CA LEU A 35 -15.16 -26.65 2.60
C LEU A 35 -16.00 -27.11 1.41
N SER A 36 -16.02 -28.42 1.11
CA SER A 36 -16.82 -28.97 0.01
C SER A 36 -18.31 -28.91 0.32
N GLN A 37 -18.66 -29.03 1.60
CA GLN A 37 -20.03 -28.92 2.11
C GLN A 37 -20.38 -27.49 2.56
N HIS A 38 -19.51 -26.51 2.27
CA HIS A 38 -19.70 -25.12 2.63
C HIS A 38 -19.92 -24.86 4.14
N HIS A 39 -19.37 -25.69 5.03
CA HIS A 39 -19.56 -25.54 6.49
C HIS A 39 -19.04 -24.19 7.02
N GLN A 40 -18.05 -23.59 6.35
CA GLN A 40 -17.54 -22.26 6.66
C GLN A 40 -18.58 -21.14 6.47
N LEU A 41 -19.64 -21.37 5.70
CA LEU A 41 -20.73 -20.42 5.51
C LEU A 41 -21.84 -20.57 6.56
N SER A 42 -21.73 -21.56 7.46
CA SER A 42 -22.73 -21.78 8.50
C SER A 42 -22.79 -20.61 9.49
N PRO A 43 -23.98 -20.29 10.04
CA PRO A 43 -24.10 -19.28 11.10
C PRO A 43 -23.24 -19.59 12.33
N GLN A 44 -23.05 -20.88 12.63
CA GLN A 44 -22.22 -21.37 13.73
C GLN A 44 -20.75 -21.03 13.50
N PHE A 45 -20.22 -21.26 12.30
CA PHE A 45 -18.84 -20.92 11.97
C PHE A 45 -18.62 -19.42 11.84
N ARG A 46 -19.62 -18.65 11.41
CA ARG A 46 -19.53 -17.18 11.33
C ARG A 46 -19.26 -16.52 12.68
N VAL A 47 -19.75 -17.12 13.77
CA VAL A 47 -19.44 -16.66 15.14
C VAL A 47 -17.97 -16.88 15.48
N ILE A 48 -17.33 -17.89 14.90
CA ILE A 48 -15.91 -18.21 15.11
C ILE A 48 -15.01 -17.33 14.22
N ASN A 49 -15.34 -17.24 12.92
CA ASN A 49 -14.67 -16.36 11.97
C ASN A 49 -15.70 -15.60 11.13
N PRO A 50 -15.91 -14.29 11.36
CA PRO A 50 -16.83 -13.47 10.58
C PRO A 50 -16.52 -13.40 9.08
N LEU A 51 -15.27 -13.67 8.69
CA LEU A 51 -14.83 -13.72 7.30
C LEU A 51 -15.19 -15.05 6.61
N MET A 52 -15.70 -16.03 7.35
CA MET A 52 -16.12 -17.33 6.83
C MET A 52 -15.00 -18.06 6.07
N LYS A 53 -13.77 -17.98 6.60
CA LYS A 53 -12.56 -18.62 6.06
C LYS A 53 -11.93 -19.56 7.08
N VAL A 54 -11.16 -20.52 6.59
CA VAL A 54 -10.30 -21.40 7.39
C VAL A 54 -8.83 -21.13 7.04
N PRO A 55 -7.88 -21.27 7.98
CA PRO A 55 -8.05 -21.71 9.37
C PRO A 55 -8.57 -20.61 10.30
N ALA A 56 -9.19 -21.01 11.41
CA ALA A 56 -9.47 -20.15 12.56
C ALA A 56 -9.04 -20.86 13.85
N VAL A 57 -8.33 -20.17 14.72
CA VAL A 57 -7.81 -20.69 15.99
C VAL A 57 -8.57 -20.02 17.13
N VAL A 58 -9.06 -20.81 18.08
CA VAL A 58 -9.83 -20.33 19.22
C VAL A 58 -9.19 -20.83 20.51
N ASP A 59 -8.83 -19.89 21.37
CA ASP A 59 -8.38 -20.16 22.73
C ASP A 59 -9.29 -19.43 23.73
N GLY A 60 -10.26 -20.16 24.26
CA GLY A 60 -11.32 -19.60 25.10
C GLY A 60 -12.07 -18.46 24.43
N ARG A 61 -11.87 -17.23 24.93
CA ARG A 61 -12.50 -16.01 24.39
C ARG A 61 -11.76 -15.42 23.20
N PHE A 62 -10.51 -15.81 22.97
CA PHE A 62 -9.68 -15.29 21.90
C PHE A 62 -9.91 -16.07 20.61
N LYS A 63 -10.13 -15.35 19.51
CA LYS A 63 -10.36 -15.91 18.18
C LYS A 63 -9.37 -15.27 17.20
N LEU A 64 -8.52 -16.09 16.60
CA LEU A 64 -7.50 -15.70 15.64
C LEU A 64 -7.84 -16.30 14.27
N PHE A 65 -7.88 -15.48 13.24
CA PHE A 65 -8.09 -15.91 11.86
C PHE A 65 -7.44 -14.90 10.92
N GLU A 66 -7.09 -15.33 9.72
CA GLU A 66 -6.45 -14.43 8.75
C GLU A 66 -7.41 -13.30 8.33
N SER A 67 -6.95 -12.07 8.52
CA SER A 67 -7.61 -10.90 7.93
C SER A 67 -7.18 -10.76 6.47
N THR A 68 -8.14 -10.52 5.56
CA THR A 68 -7.78 -9.88 4.28
C THR A 68 -7.45 -8.41 4.56
N GLY A 69 -6.24 -8.18 5.08
CA GLY A 69 -5.66 -6.87 5.34
C GLY A 69 -5.85 -6.35 6.77
N ARG A 70 -4.69 -6.22 7.46
CA ARG A 70 -4.41 -5.50 8.73
C ARG A 70 -4.92 -6.18 10.00
N GLY A 71 -3.96 -6.62 10.82
CA GLY A 71 -4.17 -7.06 12.19
C GLY A 71 -5.00 -6.04 12.97
N LYS A 72 -6.18 -6.50 13.40
CA LYS A 72 -6.87 -5.96 14.57
C LYS A 72 -7.23 -7.16 15.43
N THR A 73 -6.61 -7.23 16.60
CA THR A 73 -7.16 -7.98 17.73
C THR A 73 -8.53 -7.38 18.04
N PHE A 74 -9.59 -8.16 17.87
CA PHE A 74 -10.94 -7.74 18.23
C PHE A 74 -11.16 -8.03 19.71
N ASP A 75 -11.06 -6.99 20.54
CA ASP A 75 -11.58 -7.02 21.91
C ASP A 75 -13.09 -6.82 21.87
N MET A 76 -13.84 -7.85 22.27
CA MET A 76 -15.28 -7.77 22.48
C MET A 76 -15.55 -7.28 23.91
N ARG A 77 -15.91 -5.99 24.05
CA ARG A 77 -16.71 -5.53 25.19
C ARG A 77 -18.16 -5.37 24.73
N ASN A 78 -19.04 -6.10 25.43
CA ASN A 78 -20.49 -5.98 25.56
C ASN A 78 -20.99 -4.51 25.51
N ASP A 79 -22.23 -4.18 25.13
CA ASP A 79 -23.50 -4.91 25.14
C ASP A 79 -24.55 -4.07 24.36
N ARG A 80 -25.60 -4.74 23.85
CA ARG A 80 -27.00 -4.25 23.65
C ARG A 80 -27.20 -3.11 22.63
N GLU A 81 -28.09 -3.14 21.65
CA GLU A 81 -29.43 -3.73 21.54
C GLU A 81 -29.68 -4.15 20.07
N ARG A 82 -30.30 -5.31 19.89
CA ARG A 82 -31.00 -5.65 18.66
C ARG A 82 -32.36 -4.96 18.68
N THR A 83 -32.58 -4.04 17.77
CA THR A 83 -33.91 -3.78 17.23
C THR A 83 -33.87 -3.96 15.71
N THR A 84 -34.87 -4.70 15.27
CA THR A 84 -35.24 -5.11 13.92
C THR A 84 -35.22 -3.97 12.90
N GLY A 85 -34.65 -4.22 11.73
CA GLY A 85 -34.82 -3.35 10.56
C GLY A 85 -34.11 -3.89 9.31
N CYS A 86 -34.90 -4.15 8.27
CA CYS A 86 -34.43 -4.31 6.89
C CYS A 86 -33.52 -3.14 6.46
N GLY A 87 -32.44 -3.46 5.74
CA GLY A 87 -31.57 -2.52 5.03
C GLY A 87 -30.25 -3.25 4.69
N GLY A 88 -29.83 -3.44 3.44
CA GLY A 88 -29.87 -2.51 2.32
C GLY A 88 -28.68 -1.55 2.41
N GLY A 89 -27.56 -1.90 1.76
CA GLY A 89 -26.52 -0.95 1.34
C GLY A 89 -25.41 -0.59 2.35
N SER A 90 -24.24 -1.22 2.24
CA SER A 90 -22.98 -0.61 2.73
C SER A 90 -21.70 -1.05 1.97
N GLY A 91 -21.79 -1.97 1.02
CA GLY A 91 -20.67 -2.35 0.15
C GLY A 91 -20.37 -1.36 -0.99
N SER A 92 -21.41 -0.77 -1.58
CA SER A 92 -21.29 0.04 -2.80
C SER A 92 -20.51 1.36 -2.60
N GLY A 93 -20.63 1.99 -1.43
CA GLY A 93 -19.97 3.26 -1.13
C GLY A 93 -18.46 3.13 -0.96
N LYS A 94 -17.99 2.03 -0.36
CA LYS A 94 -16.56 1.75 -0.21
C LYS A 94 -15.92 1.50 -1.57
N ASP A 95 -16.55 0.68 -2.40
CA ASP A 95 -16.09 0.37 -3.76
C ASP A 95 -16.09 1.62 -4.65
N LYS A 96 -17.09 2.51 -4.48
CA LYS A 96 -17.15 3.82 -5.17
C LYS A 96 -15.91 4.66 -4.84
N ILE A 97 -15.61 4.89 -3.55
CA ILE A 97 -14.47 5.70 -3.12
C ILE A 97 -13.12 5.08 -3.53
N ASP A 98 -12.97 3.76 -3.39
CA ASP A 98 -11.73 3.07 -3.78
C ASP A 98 -11.51 3.16 -5.31
N SER A 99 -12.60 3.09 -6.09
CA SER A 99 -12.55 3.28 -7.55
C SER A 99 -12.22 4.71 -7.97
N LEU A 100 -12.72 5.70 -7.23
CA LEU A 100 -12.36 7.10 -7.39
C LEU A 100 -10.89 7.32 -7.08
N SER A 101 -10.38 6.82 -5.95
CA SER A 101 -8.97 6.96 -5.53
C SER A 101 -7.98 6.41 -6.58
N ARG A 102 -8.30 5.26 -7.19
CA ARG A 102 -7.49 4.69 -8.29
C ARG A 102 -7.55 5.55 -9.55
N LEU A 103 -8.71 6.11 -9.89
CA LEU A 103 -8.86 7.03 -11.02
C LEU A 103 -8.07 8.32 -10.79
N LEU A 104 -8.18 8.92 -9.60
CA LEU A 104 -7.43 10.13 -9.20
C LEU A 104 -5.91 9.91 -9.31
N THR A 105 -5.42 8.77 -8.83
CA THR A 105 -3.99 8.39 -8.95
C THR A 105 -3.54 8.45 -10.41
N ARG A 106 -4.35 7.92 -11.34
CA ARG A 106 -4.03 7.89 -12.77
C ARG A 106 -4.06 9.29 -13.39
N ILE A 107 -5.10 10.07 -13.10
CA ILE A 107 -5.26 11.43 -13.62
C ILE A 107 -4.10 12.31 -13.17
N LEU A 108 -3.91 12.40 -11.85
CA LEU A 108 -2.97 13.35 -11.23
C LEU A 108 -1.50 13.01 -11.52
N ARG A 109 -1.17 11.74 -11.79
CA ARG A 109 0.22 11.35 -12.05
C ARG A 109 0.59 11.31 -13.53
N HIS A 110 -0.38 10.99 -14.39
CA HIS A 110 -0.07 10.56 -15.75
C HIS A 110 -0.82 11.31 -16.84
N MET A 111 -2.04 11.77 -16.58
CA MET A 111 -2.95 12.18 -17.66
C MET A 111 -3.34 13.66 -17.63
N ALA A 112 -2.84 14.46 -16.68
CA ALA A 112 -3.23 15.85 -16.55
C ALA A 112 -3.07 16.63 -17.88
N SER A 113 -1.92 16.45 -18.55
CA SER A 113 -1.65 17.09 -19.85
C SER A 113 -2.57 16.58 -20.97
N GLU A 114 -2.84 15.27 -21.04
CA GLU A 114 -3.72 14.66 -22.05
C GLU A 114 -5.18 15.11 -21.90
N LEU A 115 -5.58 15.41 -20.66
CA LEU A 115 -6.95 15.79 -20.31
C LEU A 115 -7.16 17.31 -20.33
N ASN A 116 -6.16 18.08 -20.77
CA ASN A 116 -6.14 19.54 -20.73
C ASN A 116 -6.49 20.10 -19.33
N LEU A 117 -6.10 19.38 -18.27
CA LEU A 117 -6.21 19.90 -16.91
C LEU A 117 -5.08 20.89 -16.67
N ASN A 118 -5.44 22.08 -16.18
CA ASN A 118 -4.47 23.09 -15.79
C ASN A 118 -3.79 22.67 -14.48
N MET A 119 -2.63 22.03 -14.60
CA MET A 119 -1.80 21.57 -13.48
C MET A 119 -0.68 22.56 -13.22
N ARG A 120 -0.58 23.03 -11.96
CA ARG A 120 0.51 23.87 -11.46
C ARG A 120 1.83 23.09 -11.43
N SER A 121 2.95 23.81 -11.35
CA SER A 121 4.30 23.21 -11.23
C SER A 121 4.47 22.37 -9.96
N ASP A 122 3.71 22.66 -8.90
CA ASP A 122 3.66 21.88 -7.64
C ASP A 122 2.67 20.70 -7.68
N GLY A 123 2.07 20.42 -8.86
CA GLY A 123 1.16 19.30 -9.11
C GLY A 123 -0.31 19.54 -8.75
N TYR A 124 -0.67 20.71 -8.22
CA TYR A 124 -2.06 21.01 -7.86
C TYR A 124 -2.94 21.29 -9.10
N VAL A 125 -4.15 20.73 -9.08
CA VAL A 125 -5.24 21.04 -10.02
C VAL A 125 -6.50 21.42 -9.24
N LYS A 126 -7.36 22.25 -9.82
CA LYS A 126 -8.66 22.58 -9.23
C LYS A 126 -9.58 21.36 -9.22
N VAL A 127 -10.18 21.04 -8.07
CA VAL A 127 -11.08 19.88 -7.92
C VAL A 127 -12.32 20.03 -8.82
N ASN A 128 -12.84 21.25 -8.96
CA ASN A 128 -13.99 21.51 -9.83
C ASN A 128 -13.70 21.20 -11.30
N ASP A 129 -12.51 21.50 -11.80
CA ASP A 129 -12.14 21.19 -13.18
C ASP A 129 -11.88 19.70 -13.38
N LEU A 130 -11.29 19.04 -12.39
CA LEU A 130 -11.13 17.59 -12.36
C LEU A 130 -12.49 16.87 -12.44
N LEU A 131 -13.49 17.31 -11.68
CA LEU A 131 -14.82 16.69 -11.66
C LEU A 131 -15.59 16.89 -12.97
N LYS A 132 -15.24 17.88 -13.80
CA LYS A 132 -15.85 18.10 -15.14
C LYS A 132 -15.34 17.12 -16.20
N LEU A 133 -14.29 16.36 -15.94
CA LEU A 133 -13.74 15.41 -16.92
C LEU A 133 -14.72 14.28 -17.25
N ASN A 134 -14.81 13.91 -18.52
CA ASN A 134 -15.66 12.82 -18.99
C ASN A 134 -14.93 11.46 -18.89
N LEU A 135 -14.59 11.07 -17.67
CA LEU A 135 -13.93 9.79 -17.37
C LEU A 135 -14.83 8.93 -16.50
N LYS A 136 -14.58 7.61 -16.53
CA LYS A 136 -15.21 6.65 -15.63
C LYS A 136 -14.16 5.95 -14.77
N THR A 137 -14.57 5.58 -13.56
CA THR A 137 -13.77 4.70 -12.70
C THR A 137 -13.77 3.28 -13.29
N PHE A 138 -12.93 2.39 -12.75
CA PHE A 138 -12.92 0.99 -13.17
C PHE A 138 -14.26 0.28 -12.89
N ALA A 139 -15.04 0.80 -11.93
CA ALA A 139 -16.38 0.32 -11.62
C ALA A 139 -17.46 0.93 -12.54
N ASN A 140 -17.06 1.54 -13.66
CA ASN A 140 -17.92 2.20 -14.65
C ASN A 140 -18.73 3.39 -14.09
N ILE A 141 -18.27 4.00 -13.00
CA ILE A 141 -18.92 5.15 -12.38
C ILE A 141 -18.37 6.44 -13.01
N PRO A 142 -19.20 7.33 -13.57
CA PRO A 142 -18.74 8.61 -14.11
C PRO A 142 -18.08 9.48 -13.05
N LEU A 143 -16.94 10.10 -13.37
CA LEU A 143 -16.22 10.99 -12.46
C LEU A 143 -17.11 12.17 -12.04
N ARG A 144 -17.88 12.72 -12.98
CA ARG A 144 -18.89 13.78 -12.77
C ARG A 144 -19.98 13.44 -11.73
N SER A 145 -20.17 12.17 -11.38
CA SER A 145 -21.12 11.75 -10.34
C SER A 145 -20.55 11.80 -8.91
N HIS A 146 -19.28 12.17 -8.78
CA HIS A 146 -18.62 12.36 -7.49
C HIS A 146 -18.72 13.83 -7.06
N THR A 147 -18.74 14.03 -5.75
CA THR A 147 -18.81 15.35 -5.12
C THR A 147 -17.46 15.68 -4.50
N ILE A 148 -17.28 16.93 -4.06
CA ILE A 148 -16.10 17.35 -3.31
C ILE A 148 -15.92 16.49 -2.05
N ASP A 149 -17.00 16.12 -1.36
CA ASP A 149 -16.89 15.26 -0.17
C ASP A 149 -16.42 13.85 -0.49
N HIS A 150 -16.78 13.29 -1.65
CA HIS A 150 -16.21 12.02 -2.10
C HIS A 150 -14.69 12.16 -2.36
N ILE A 151 -14.22 13.31 -2.86
CA ILE A 151 -12.78 13.59 -3.03
C ILE A 151 -12.10 13.67 -1.66
N ARG A 152 -12.64 14.46 -0.73
CA ARG A 152 -12.13 14.57 0.65
C ARG A 152 -12.08 13.21 1.33
N GLU A 153 -13.12 12.39 1.16
CA GLU A 153 -13.18 11.04 1.69
C GLU A 153 -12.14 10.12 1.06
N ALA A 154 -11.94 10.19 -0.26
CA ALA A 154 -10.90 9.41 -0.95
C ALA A 154 -9.49 9.76 -0.47
N VAL A 155 -9.21 11.04 -0.22
CA VAL A 155 -7.94 11.50 0.36
C VAL A 155 -7.80 11.02 1.80
N ARG A 156 -8.84 11.19 2.63
CA ARG A 156 -8.84 10.78 4.05
C ARG A 156 -8.68 9.26 4.22
N LYS A 157 -9.27 8.46 3.35
CA LYS A 157 -9.18 6.99 3.36
C LYS A 157 -7.92 6.45 2.68
N ASP A 158 -7.14 7.31 2.01
CA ASP A 158 -5.92 6.85 1.35
C ASP A 158 -4.85 6.53 2.37
N ASN A 159 -4.81 5.24 2.68
CA ASN A 159 -3.81 4.63 3.54
C ASN A 159 -2.36 4.93 3.13
N LYS A 160 -2.09 5.31 1.88
CA LYS A 160 -0.73 5.62 1.40
C LYS A 160 -0.39 7.11 1.39
N GLN A 161 -1.36 7.96 1.77
CA GLN A 161 -1.22 9.42 1.75
C GLN A 161 -0.70 9.93 0.39
N ARG A 162 -1.23 9.38 -0.71
CA ARG A 162 -0.80 9.72 -2.08
C ARG A 162 -1.23 11.10 -2.49
N PHE A 163 -2.18 11.71 -1.80
CA PHE A 163 -2.81 12.96 -2.18
C PHE A 163 -2.70 13.99 -1.07
N SER A 164 -2.64 15.25 -1.48
CA SER A 164 -2.78 16.41 -0.61
C SER A 164 -3.86 17.33 -1.16
N LEU A 165 -4.59 17.96 -0.26
CA LEU A 165 -5.59 18.98 -0.55
C LEU A 165 -5.08 20.34 -0.10
N LEU A 166 -5.41 21.37 -0.87
CA LEU A 166 -5.10 22.76 -0.57
C LEU A 166 -6.35 23.59 -0.83
N GLU A 167 -6.72 24.46 0.11
CA GLU A 167 -7.74 25.49 -0.12
C GLU A 167 -7.03 26.84 -0.32
N GLU A 168 -7.25 27.47 -1.46
CA GLU A 168 -6.61 28.73 -1.85
C GLU A 168 -7.65 29.60 -2.56
N ASN A 169 -7.83 30.85 -2.13
CA ASN A 169 -8.79 31.80 -2.71
C ASN A 169 -10.24 31.27 -2.84
N GLY A 170 -10.67 30.43 -1.89
CA GLY A 170 -12.00 29.81 -1.89
C GLY A 170 -12.16 28.63 -2.86
N GLU A 171 -11.09 28.19 -3.52
CA GLU A 171 -11.07 27.01 -4.37
C GLU A 171 -10.34 25.85 -3.70
N LEU A 172 -10.88 24.63 -3.87
CA LEU A 172 -10.22 23.40 -3.43
C LEU A 172 -9.36 22.84 -4.56
N LEU A 173 -8.09 22.61 -4.26
CA LEU A 173 -7.12 21.98 -5.13
C LEU A 173 -6.70 20.61 -4.59
N ILE A 174 -6.30 19.72 -5.50
CA ILE A 174 -5.77 18.39 -5.19
C ILE A 174 -4.50 18.12 -6.00
N ARG A 175 -3.52 17.43 -5.40
CA ARG A 175 -2.34 16.90 -6.09
C ARG A 175 -2.02 15.47 -5.69
N ALA A 176 -1.17 14.80 -6.46
CA ALA A 176 -0.46 13.63 -5.98
C ALA A 176 0.86 14.05 -5.32
N ASN A 177 1.29 13.35 -4.26
CA ASN A 177 2.51 13.69 -3.52
C ASN A 177 3.79 13.16 -4.16
N GLN A 178 3.67 12.23 -5.12
CA GLN A 178 4.77 11.62 -5.86
C GLN A 178 4.25 10.80 -7.04
N GLY A 179 5.20 10.28 -7.84
CA GLY A 179 4.94 9.27 -8.86
C GLY A 179 4.47 9.81 -10.20
N HIS A 180 4.71 11.09 -10.45
CA HIS A 180 4.39 11.77 -11.69
C HIS A 180 5.23 11.23 -12.87
N THR A 181 4.62 11.26 -14.04
CA THR A 181 5.28 11.07 -15.36
C THR A 181 5.15 12.33 -16.22
N VAL A 182 4.33 13.30 -15.80
CA VAL A 182 4.09 14.56 -16.49
C VAL A 182 5.22 15.56 -16.21
N LYS A 183 5.78 16.19 -17.24
CA LYS A 183 6.91 17.12 -17.11
C LYS A 183 6.54 18.50 -16.58
N VAL A 184 5.25 18.83 -16.54
CA VAL A 184 4.76 20.12 -16.00
C VAL A 184 5.05 20.25 -14.51
N VAL A 185 5.14 19.13 -13.79
CA VAL A 185 5.46 19.10 -12.36
C VAL A 185 6.96 19.20 -12.18
N GLU A 186 7.38 20.27 -11.52
CA GLU A 186 8.78 20.54 -11.21
C GLU A 186 9.16 19.87 -9.88
N THR A 187 10.26 19.12 -9.90
CA THR A 187 10.74 18.35 -8.73
C THR A 187 10.87 19.21 -7.48
N GLU A 188 11.47 20.40 -7.60
CA GLU A 188 11.76 21.31 -6.47
C GLU A 188 10.50 22.04 -5.96
N SER A 189 9.46 22.17 -6.79
CA SER A 189 8.17 22.74 -6.41
C SER A 189 7.27 21.73 -5.66
N LEU A 190 7.52 20.43 -5.84
CA LEU A 190 6.75 19.35 -5.22
C LEU A 190 7.45 18.73 -3.99
N LEU A 191 8.78 18.61 -4.02
CA LEU A 191 9.55 17.81 -3.07
C LEU A 191 10.56 18.64 -2.29
N LYS A 192 10.89 18.19 -1.07
CA LYS A 192 11.90 18.85 -0.24
C LYS A 192 13.26 18.19 -0.45
N PRO A 193 14.35 18.95 -0.66
CA PRO A 193 15.68 18.37 -0.83
C PRO A 193 16.16 17.72 0.47
N ILE A 194 16.89 16.61 0.35
CA ILE A 194 17.61 15.95 1.44
C ILE A 194 19.05 16.44 1.39
N LEU A 195 19.49 17.13 2.43
CA LEU A 195 20.83 17.74 2.47
C LEU A 195 21.81 16.94 3.34
N SER A 196 21.31 16.04 4.17
CA SER A 196 22.14 15.24 5.08
C SER A 196 21.69 13.79 5.13
N ALA A 197 22.66 12.87 4.98
CA ALA A 197 22.42 11.43 5.16
C ALA A 197 21.95 11.06 6.58
N LYS A 198 22.13 11.95 7.57
CA LYS A 198 21.66 11.73 8.94
C LYS A 198 20.14 11.83 9.08
N GLU A 199 19.47 12.57 8.20
CA GLU A 199 18.01 12.74 8.23
C GLU A 199 17.28 11.45 7.82
N PHE A 200 17.89 10.69 6.91
CA PHE A 200 17.32 9.46 6.36
C PHE A 200 18.37 8.34 6.33
N PRO A 201 18.67 7.73 7.50
CA PRO A 201 19.69 6.69 7.61
C PRO A 201 19.31 5.39 6.88
N VAL A 202 18.02 5.22 6.55
CA VAL A 202 17.53 4.12 5.74
C VAL A 202 16.97 4.68 4.45
N CYS A 203 17.52 4.24 3.31
CA CYS A 203 17.00 4.55 1.99
C CYS A 203 17.10 3.28 1.15
N LEU A 204 15.96 2.63 0.89
CA LEU A 204 15.97 1.32 0.23
C LEU A 204 14.92 1.19 -0.86
N HIS A 205 15.25 0.37 -1.86
CA HIS A 205 14.38 0.04 -2.96
C HIS A 205 13.98 -1.42 -2.89
N GLY A 206 12.68 -1.69 -2.78
CA GLY A 206 12.16 -3.06 -2.86
C GLY A 206 11.89 -3.47 -4.30
N THR A 207 12.42 -4.63 -4.69
CA THR A 207 12.25 -5.22 -6.00
C THR A 207 12.03 -6.73 -5.91
N TYR A 208 11.96 -7.39 -7.06
CA TYR A 208 11.84 -8.83 -7.18
C TYR A 208 13.17 -9.42 -7.66
N ARG A 209 13.52 -10.62 -7.17
CA ARG A 209 14.75 -11.36 -7.52
C ARG A 209 14.97 -11.47 -9.02
N LYS A 210 13.91 -11.70 -9.79
CA LYS A 210 13.95 -11.77 -11.26
C LYS A 210 14.44 -10.49 -11.94
N ASN A 211 14.36 -9.33 -11.28
CA ASN A 211 14.83 -8.06 -11.82
C ASN A 211 16.29 -7.77 -11.44
N LEU A 212 16.88 -8.53 -10.51
CA LEU A 212 18.15 -8.16 -9.89
C LEU A 212 19.29 -8.15 -10.91
N GLU A 213 19.39 -9.15 -11.77
CA GLU A 213 20.41 -9.21 -12.82
C GLU A 213 20.39 -7.97 -13.72
N SER A 214 19.20 -7.56 -14.15
CA SER A 214 19.02 -6.34 -14.96
C SER A 214 19.38 -5.06 -14.18
N ILE A 215 19.07 -5.01 -12.88
CA ILE A 215 19.39 -3.87 -12.02
C ILE A 215 20.90 -3.79 -11.77
N LEU A 216 21.59 -4.91 -11.59
CA LEU A 216 23.05 -4.93 -11.45
C LEU A 216 23.76 -4.58 -12.76
N GLY A 217 23.22 -4.99 -13.91
CA GLY A 217 23.77 -4.61 -15.20
C GLY A 217 23.53 -3.15 -15.61
N SER A 218 22.39 -2.56 -15.21
CA SER A 218 21.95 -1.26 -15.76
C SER A 218 21.52 -0.20 -14.74
N GLY A 219 21.67 -0.48 -13.44
CA GLY A 219 21.22 0.38 -12.35
C GLY A 219 19.71 0.36 -12.12
N LEU A 220 19.28 1.06 -11.07
CA LEU A 220 17.86 1.32 -10.80
C LEU A 220 17.37 2.45 -11.71
N LYS A 221 16.46 2.14 -12.63
CA LYS A 221 15.91 3.12 -13.58
C LYS A 221 14.59 3.71 -13.09
N ARG A 222 14.38 5.00 -13.33
CA ARG A 222 13.08 5.67 -13.10
C ARG A 222 11.95 5.15 -14.02
N MET A 223 12.33 4.41 -15.07
CA MET A 223 11.43 3.92 -16.12
C MET A 223 10.66 5.10 -16.75
N LYS A 224 9.33 5.03 -16.83
CA LYS A 224 8.51 6.13 -17.36
C LYS A 224 8.32 7.30 -16.38
N ARG A 225 8.65 7.12 -15.09
CA ARG A 225 8.45 8.16 -14.04
C ARG A 225 9.57 9.20 -14.09
N LEU A 226 9.36 10.31 -13.38
CA LEU A 226 10.40 11.33 -13.19
C LEU A 226 11.51 10.90 -12.22
N HIS A 227 11.20 10.02 -11.25
CA HIS A 227 12.13 9.64 -10.18
C HIS A 227 12.19 8.13 -9.95
N VAL A 228 13.36 7.65 -9.54
CA VAL A 228 13.51 6.38 -8.80
C VAL A 228 12.95 6.60 -7.39
N HIS A 229 12.23 5.61 -6.87
CA HIS A 229 11.56 5.71 -5.57
C HIS A 229 12.22 4.77 -4.56
N PHE A 230 12.43 5.29 -3.37
CA PHE A 230 13.00 4.62 -2.22
C PHE A 230 12.08 4.79 -1.00
N SER A 231 12.14 3.81 -0.12
CA SER A 231 11.51 3.82 1.19
C SER A 231 12.48 4.34 2.24
N CYS A 232 11.99 5.12 3.20
CA CYS A 232 12.78 5.61 4.33
C CYS A 232 12.88 4.62 5.50
N GLY A 233 12.41 3.38 5.31
CA GLY A 233 12.48 2.30 6.31
C GLY A 233 12.06 0.94 5.74
N LEU A 234 12.05 -0.08 6.59
CA LEU A 234 11.75 -1.46 6.23
C LEU A 234 10.23 -1.69 6.06
N PRO A 235 9.82 -2.74 5.30
CA PRO A 235 8.40 -3.07 5.14
C PRO A 235 7.66 -3.37 6.45
N THR A 236 8.37 -3.77 7.50
CA THR A 236 7.83 -4.06 8.84
C THR A 236 7.70 -2.84 9.73
N ASP A 237 8.37 -1.74 9.39
CA ASP A 237 8.33 -0.53 10.19
C ASP A 237 6.93 0.07 10.01
N GLY A 238 6.14 0.11 11.09
CA GLY A 238 4.75 0.60 11.04
C GLY A 238 4.61 2.05 10.54
N GLU A 239 5.73 2.78 10.51
CA GLU A 239 5.85 4.16 10.03
C GLU A 239 6.06 4.24 8.50
N VAL A 240 6.44 3.14 7.86
CA VAL A 240 6.73 3.09 6.41
C VAL A 240 5.47 2.69 5.65
N ILE A 241 4.73 3.73 5.29
CA ILE A 241 3.41 3.58 4.67
C ILE A 241 3.52 3.48 3.14
N SER A 242 4.54 4.11 2.55
CA SER A 242 4.69 4.32 1.11
C SER A 242 6.14 4.10 0.64
N GLY A 243 6.34 4.02 -0.67
CA GLY A 243 7.68 3.88 -1.28
C GLY A 243 8.03 2.47 -1.76
N MET A 244 7.29 1.43 -1.31
CA MET A 244 7.57 0.04 -1.67
C MET A 244 6.30 -0.81 -1.75
N ARG A 245 6.36 -1.94 -2.49
CA ARG A 245 5.29 -2.94 -2.52
C ARG A 245 5.47 -3.95 -1.38
N GLN A 246 4.39 -4.59 -0.94
CA GLN A 246 4.44 -5.52 0.19
C GLN A 246 5.00 -6.91 -0.18
N ASP A 247 4.94 -7.26 -1.46
CA ASP A 247 5.31 -8.57 -2.02
C ASP A 247 6.73 -8.61 -2.61
N VAL A 248 7.54 -7.59 -2.33
CA VAL A 248 8.96 -7.58 -2.74
C VAL A 248 9.72 -8.70 -2.03
N ASN A 249 10.76 -9.22 -2.68
CA ASN A 249 11.60 -10.28 -2.10
C ASN A 249 13.10 -9.97 -2.17
N VAL A 250 13.45 -8.76 -2.60
CA VAL A 250 14.81 -8.19 -2.55
C VAL A 250 14.72 -6.74 -2.12
N LEU A 251 15.62 -6.33 -1.23
CA LEU A 251 15.84 -4.93 -0.82
C LEU A 251 17.23 -4.50 -1.26
N ILE A 252 17.32 -3.35 -1.92
CA ILE A 252 18.56 -2.71 -2.32
C ILE A 252 18.71 -1.45 -1.47
N PHE A 253 19.75 -1.38 -0.64
CA PHE A 253 20.05 -0.22 0.20
C PHE A 253 20.92 0.76 -0.58
N LEU A 254 20.53 2.03 -0.58
CA LEU A 254 21.29 3.12 -1.18
C LEU A 254 22.27 3.69 -0.17
N ASP A 255 23.52 3.84 -0.56
CA ASP A 255 24.50 4.64 0.17
C ASP A 255 24.17 6.13 -0.03
N VAL A 256 23.35 6.67 0.88
CA VAL A 256 22.88 8.05 0.84
C VAL A 256 24.04 9.04 0.95
N ARG A 257 25.06 8.72 1.76
CA ARG A 257 26.21 9.61 1.95
C ARG A 257 26.98 9.75 0.65
N LYS A 258 27.36 8.62 0.05
CA LYS A 258 28.09 8.60 -1.21
C LYS A 258 27.28 9.22 -2.36
N ALA A 259 25.97 8.96 -2.39
CA ALA A 259 25.07 9.57 -3.37
C ALA A 259 25.10 11.10 -3.29
N LEU A 260 24.96 11.68 -2.09
CA LEU A 260 25.00 13.13 -1.89
C LEU A 260 26.37 13.74 -2.20
N GLU A 261 27.46 13.09 -1.76
CA GLU A 261 28.84 13.53 -2.03
C GLU A 261 29.18 13.55 -3.52
N GLU A 262 28.68 12.57 -4.28
CA GLU A 262 28.82 12.51 -5.75
C GLU A 262 27.69 13.28 -6.48
N SER A 263 27.02 14.21 -5.81
CA SER A 263 26.03 15.14 -6.40
C SER A 263 24.74 14.51 -6.94
N ILE A 264 24.36 13.30 -6.50
CA ILE A 264 22.99 12.81 -6.70
C ILE A 264 22.05 13.66 -5.84
N LYS A 265 21.12 14.37 -6.48
CA LYS A 265 20.05 15.06 -5.77
C LYS A 265 19.04 14.05 -5.23
N LEU A 266 18.82 14.09 -3.92
CA LEU A 266 17.81 13.31 -3.22
C LEU A 266 16.74 14.24 -2.65
N TYR A 267 15.51 13.78 -2.68
CA TYR A 267 14.35 14.53 -2.20
C TYR A 267 13.44 13.64 -1.36
N ILE A 268 12.62 14.25 -0.50
CA ILE A 268 11.57 13.59 0.26
C ILE A 268 10.21 14.19 -0.10
N SER A 269 9.23 13.33 -0.38
CA SER A 269 7.83 13.75 -0.56
C SER A 269 7.11 13.94 0.78
N ASP A 270 5.94 14.60 0.72
CA ASP A 270 5.05 14.77 1.88
C ASP A 270 4.66 13.43 2.52
N ASN A 271 4.55 12.36 1.72
CA ASN A 271 4.25 11.01 2.18
C ASN A 271 5.48 10.14 2.43
N LYS A 272 6.61 10.76 2.76
CA LYS A 272 7.85 10.14 3.23
C LYS A 272 8.47 9.14 2.25
N VAL A 273 8.35 9.39 0.96
CA VAL A 273 9.03 8.60 -0.09
C VAL A 273 10.28 9.37 -0.53
N ILE A 274 11.43 8.69 -0.49
CA ILE A 274 12.69 9.27 -0.95
C ILE A 274 12.76 9.11 -2.48
N LEU A 275 13.15 10.17 -3.18
CA LEU A 275 13.05 10.29 -4.63
C LEU A 275 14.36 10.86 -5.18
N THR A 276 14.80 10.35 -6.32
CA THR A 276 15.91 10.92 -7.09
C THR A 276 15.67 10.75 -8.57
N GLU A 277 16.12 11.72 -9.36
CA GLU A 277 16.17 11.61 -10.81
C GLU A 277 17.30 10.65 -11.24
N GLY A 278 18.29 10.40 -10.38
CA GLY A 278 19.52 9.69 -10.70
C GLY A 278 20.37 10.46 -11.70
N PHE A 279 21.37 9.80 -12.29
CA PHE A 279 22.09 10.28 -13.46
C PHE A 279 21.34 9.83 -14.70
N ASP A 280 20.79 10.78 -15.45
CA ASP A 280 20.00 10.53 -16.66
C ASP A 280 18.88 9.48 -16.47
N GLY A 281 18.26 9.48 -15.29
CA GLY A 281 17.19 8.54 -14.95
C GLY A 281 17.64 7.23 -14.29
N VAL A 282 18.92 7.10 -13.94
CA VAL A 282 19.51 5.86 -13.43
C VAL A 282 20.26 6.10 -12.11
N VAL A 283 20.09 5.20 -11.15
CA VAL A 283 20.97 5.09 -9.97
C VAL A 283 21.88 3.87 -10.18
N PRO A 284 23.17 4.07 -10.49
CA PRO A 284 24.11 2.98 -10.74
C PRO A 284 24.36 2.09 -9.51
N PRO A 285 24.73 0.81 -9.71
CA PRO A 285 25.03 -0.12 -8.61
C PRO A 285 26.17 0.30 -7.69
N LYS A 286 27.09 1.17 -8.15
CA LYS A 286 28.18 1.71 -7.30
C LYS A 286 27.69 2.51 -6.09
N TYR A 287 26.40 2.88 -6.06
CA TYR A 287 25.74 3.55 -4.93
C TYR A 287 24.93 2.58 -4.07
N PHE A 288 24.93 1.27 -4.36
CA PHE A 288 24.28 0.30 -3.50
C PHE A 288 25.21 -0.02 -2.34
N GLU A 289 24.74 0.22 -1.11
CA GLU A 289 25.46 -0.10 0.11
C GLU A 289 25.46 -1.62 0.35
N ARG A 290 24.28 -2.24 0.19
CA ARG A 290 24.09 -3.69 0.29
C ARG A 290 22.78 -4.13 -0.35
N ILE A 291 22.68 -5.43 -0.63
CA ILE A 291 21.48 -6.08 -1.15
C ILE A 291 21.12 -7.25 -0.25
N GLU A 292 19.84 -7.38 0.08
CA GLU A 292 19.34 -8.43 0.97
C GLU A 292 18.09 -9.10 0.39
N SER A 293 17.92 -10.39 0.68
CA SER A 293 16.64 -11.06 0.46
C SER A 293 15.59 -10.57 1.46
N TRP A 294 14.32 -10.65 1.06
CA TRP A 294 13.20 -10.35 1.95
C TRP A 294 12.16 -11.48 1.89
N PRO A 295 11.62 -11.94 3.04
CA PRO A 295 11.82 -11.44 4.41
C PRO A 295 13.02 -12.05 5.16
N SER A 296 13.79 -12.97 4.56
CA SER A 296 14.85 -13.70 5.28
C SER A 296 16.12 -12.91 5.62
N ARG A 297 16.25 -11.67 5.11
CA ARG A 297 17.37 -10.74 5.37
C ARG A 297 18.74 -11.32 5.06
N GLN A 298 18.83 -12.30 4.17
CA GLN A 298 20.10 -12.89 3.79
C GLN A 298 20.84 -11.94 2.85
N PRO A 299 22.11 -11.63 3.11
CA PRO A 299 22.92 -10.83 2.20
C PRO A 299 22.97 -11.48 0.81
N ILE A 300 22.90 -10.66 -0.23
CA ILE A 300 23.05 -11.07 -1.63
C ILE A 300 24.31 -10.37 -2.16
N SER A 301 25.32 -11.15 -2.52
CA SER A 301 26.53 -10.65 -3.18
C SER A 301 26.21 -10.08 -4.57
N PHE A 302 26.91 -9.00 -4.94
CA PHE A 302 26.78 -8.32 -6.22
C PHE A 302 28.07 -7.61 -6.62
#